data_AF-A0A6P3X1F4-F1
#
_entry.id   AF-A0A6P3X1F4-F1
#
_cell.length_a   1.000
_cell.length_b   1.000
_cell.length_c   1.000
_cell.angle_alpha   90.00
_cell.angle_beta   90.00
_cell.angle_gamma   90.00
#
_symmetry.space_group_name_H-M   'P 1'
#
loop_
_entity.id
_entity.type
_entity.pdbx_description
1 polymer ?
#
loop_
_entity_poly.entity_id
_entity_poly.type
_entity_poly.pdbx_seq_one_letter_code
_entity_poly.pdbx_strand_id
1 'polypeptide(L)' 'MFLTNALLKPKSKNILVAVQSVITGHTRVHVRERLGDKLEFIAFDPHIRCNALYKERKKIRSLK' A
#
# COMPACT_ATOMS: atom_id res chain seq x y z
N MET A 1 32.42 -7.26 7.19
CA MET A 1 31.66 -8.39 6.60
C MET A 1 31.14 -7.97 5.22
N PHE A 2 31.89 -8.27 4.15
CA PHE A 2 31.49 -7.88 2.78
C PHE A 2 30.50 -8.87 2.15
N LEU A 3 30.63 -10.17 2.44
CA LEU A 3 29.77 -11.22 1.91
C LEU A 3 28.31 -11.08 2.37
N THR A 4 28.07 -10.63 3.61
CA THR A 4 26.73 -10.46 4.18
C THR A 4 25.95 -9.33 3.50
N ASN A 5 26.61 -8.22 3.15
CA ASN A 5 25.98 -7.08 2.48
C ASN A 5 25.74 -7.35 0.98
N ALA A 6 26.57 -8.20 0.36
CA ALA A 6 26.38 -8.62 -1.03
C ALA A 6 25.18 -9.58 -1.18
N LEU A 7 24.98 -10.49 -0.21
CA LEU A 7 23.82 -11.40 -0.21
C LEU A 7 22.54 -10.75 0.32
N LEU A 8 22.60 -9.92 1.37
CA LEU A 8 21.44 -9.23 1.94
C LEU A 8 21.38 -7.78 1.48
N LYS A 9 20.65 -7.54 0.37
CA LYS A 9 20.27 -6.19 -0.02
C LYS A 9 19.29 -5.61 1.02
N PRO A 10 19.49 -4.36 1.49
CA PRO A 10 18.59 -3.74 2.46
C PRO A 10 17.18 -3.66 1.86
N LYS A 11 16.20 -4.13 2.63
CA LYS A 11 14.78 -4.06 2.24
C LYS A 11 14.28 -2.63 2.45
N SER A 12 13.43 -2.17 1.54
CA SER A 12 12.81 -0.85 1.66
C SER A 12 11.93 -0.73 2.90
N LYS A 13 12.02 0.43 3.57
CA LYS A 13 11.13 0.76 4.68
C LYS A 13 9.69 0.92 4.21
N ASN A 14 9.50 1.62 3.08
CA ASN A 14 8.19 1.93 2.53
C ASN A 14 7.85 1.05 1.33
N ILE A 15 6.56 0.75 1.18
CA ILE A 15 6.00 0.00 0.06
C ILE A 15 4.78 0.74 -0.51
N LEU A 16 4.64 0.63 -1.82
CA LEU A 16 3.51 1.16 -2.57
C LEU A 16 2.44 0.07 -2.64
N VAL A 17 1.22 0.38 -2.21
CA VAL A 17 0.09 -0.55 -2.17
C VAL A 17 -1.10 0.00 -2.95
N ALA A 18 -1.84 -0.89 -3.60
CA ALA A 18 -3.14 -0.59 -4.18
C ALA A 18 -4.19 -0.75 -3.08
N VAL A 19 -4.98 0.30 -2.90
CA VAL A 19 -6.10 0.34 -1.97
C VAL A 19 -7.38 0.42 -2.79
N GLN A 20 -8.41 -0.31 -2.39
CA GLN A 20 -9.65 -0.42 -3.15
C GLN A 20 -10.84 -0.03 -2.27
N SER A 21 -11.76 0.76 -2.84
CA SER A 21 -13.07 1.02 -2.24
C SER A 21 -13.83 -0.29 -2.08
N VAL A 22 -14.36 -0.53 -0.89
CA VAL A 22 -15.17 -1.70 -0.58
C VAL A 22 -16.48 -1.70 -1.37
N ILE A 23 -16.98 -0.52 -1.76
CA ILE A 23 -18.32 -0.39 -2.35
C ILE A 23 -18.28 -0.51 -3.88
N THR A 24 -17.45 0.31 -4.56
CA THR A 24 -17.43 0.34 -6.04
C THR A 24 -16.26 -0.39 -6.66
N GLY A 25 -15.27 -0.78 -5.86
CA GLY A 25 -14.03 -1.33 -6.38
C GLY A 25 -13.10 -0.28 -6.99
N HIS A 26 -13.36 1.03 -6.84
CA HIS A 26 -12.44 2.09 -7.24
C HIS A 26 -11.06 1.91 -6.57
N THR A 27 -10.00 1.91 -7.37
CA THR A 27 -8.63 1.68 -6.87
C THR A 27 -7.83 2.97 -6.80
N ARG A 28 -7.10 3.16 -5.71
CA ARG A 28 -6.08 4.20 -5.54
C ARG A 28 -4.76 3.59 -5.08
N VAL A 29 -3.72 4.38 -5.13
CA VAL A 29 -2.38 4.00 -4.67
C VAL A 29 -2.08 4.73 -3.38
N HIS A 30 -1.50 4.03 -2.40
CA HIS A 30 -1.03 4.62 -1.17
C HIS A 30 0.33 4.06 -0.76
N VAL A 31 1.03 4.79 0.11
CA VAL A 31 2.32 4.36 0.67
C VAL A 31 2.07 3.89 2.10
N ARG A 32 2.65 2.75 2.47
CA ARG A 32 2.72 2.32 3.87
C ARG A 32 4.09 1.83 4.26
N GLU A 33 4.32 1.80 5.57
CA GLU A 33 5.48 1.11 6.13
C GLU A 33 5.34 -0.41 5.96
N ARG A 34 6.46 -1.07 5.64
CA ARG A 34 6.50 -2.51 5.35
C ARG A 34 6.12 -3.38 6.54
N LEU A 35 6.49 -2.96 7.75
CA LEU A 35 6.22 -3.69 8.99
C LEU A 35 4.92 -3.25 9.68
N GLY A 36 4.22 -2.26 9.11
CA GLY A 36 2.94 -1.80 9.64
C GLY A 36 1.77 -2.68 9.24
N ASP A 37 0.62 -2.41 9.87
CA ASP A 37 -0.64 -3.08 9.58
C ASP A 37 -1.17 -2.75 8.17
N LYS A 38 -2.17 -3.52 7.74
CA LYS A 38 -2.87 -3.25 6.48
C LYS A 38 -3.61 -1.92 6.56
N LEU A 39 -3.54 -1.15 5.48
CA LEU A 39 -4.22 0.15 5.41
C LEU A 39 -5.74 0.00 5.29
N GLU A 40 -6.46 0.64 6.21
CA GLU A 40 -7.90 0.86 6.13
C GLU A 40 -8.19 2.34 6.45
N PHE A 41 -8.87 3.04 5.55
CA PHE A 41 -9.23 4.44 5.77
C PHE A 41 -10.49 4.83 5.00
N ILE A 42 -11.12 5.92 5.42
CA ILE A 42 -12.29 6.48 4.76
C ILE A 42 -11.81 7.54 3.76
N ALA A 43 -12.24 7.44 2.52
CA ALA A 43 -11.94 8.43 1.49
C ALA A 43 -13.08 8.59 0.50
N PHE A 44 -13.09 9.72 -0.20
CA PHE A 44 -14.10 10.02 -1.20
C PHE A 44 -14.02 9.05 -2.40
N ASP A 45 -15.13 8.38 -2.69
CA ASP A 45 -15.33 7.52 -3.85
C ASP A 45 -16.04 8.30 -4.97
N PRO A 46 -15.40 8.51 -6.14
CA PRO A 46 -15.99 9.31 -7.22
C PRO A 46 -17.25 8.67 -7.82
N HIS A 47 -17.43 7.36 -7.73
CA HIS A 47 -18.58 6.68 -8.35
C HIS A 47 -19.88 6.91 -7.58
N ILE A 48 -19.82 6.91 -6.25
CA ILE A 48 -21.00 7.13 -5.39
C ILE A 48 -21.08 8.61 -4.97
N ARG A 49 -20.00 9.38 -5.19
CA ARG A 49 -19.85 10.77 -4.75
C ARG A 49 -20.05 10.90 -3.23
N CYS A 50 -19.61 9.90 -2.48
CA CYS A 50 -19.65 9.86 -1.02
C CYS A 50 -18.35 9.28 -0.45
N ASN A 51 -18.18 9.40 0.86
CA ASN A 51 -17.05 8.79 1.55
C ASN A 51 -17.29 7.29 1.72
N ALA A 52 -16.34 6.48 1.26
CA ALA A 52 -16.36 5.03 1.36
C ALA A 52 -15.14 4.51 2.11
N LEU A 53 -15.24 3.29 2.64
CA LEU A 53 -14.11 2.59 3.22
C LEU A 53 -13.21 2.04 2.12
N TYR A 54 -11.92 2.34 2.22
CA TYR A 54 -10.87 1.82 1.35
C TYR A 54 -10.01 0.83 2.12
N LYS A 55 -9.76 -0.35 1.52
CA LYS A 55 -8.92 -1.41 2.10
C LYS A 55 -7.76 -1.77 1.19
N GLU A 56 -6.62 -2.10 1.78
CA GLU A 56 -5.46 -2.61 1.04
C GLU A 56 -5.79 -3.91 0.30
N ARG A 57 -5.56 -3.93 -1.02
CA ARG A 57 -5.80 -5.10 -1.86
C ARG A 57 -4.51 -5.84 -2.21
N LYS A 58 -3.52 -5.12 -2.73
CA LYS A 58 -2.27 -5.73 -3.20
C LYS A 58 -1.09 -4.79 -3.07
N LYS A 59 0.09 -5.34 -2.80
CA LYS A 59 1.36 -4.62 -2.94
C LYS A 59 1.68 -4.42 -4.42
N ILE A 60 2.06 -3.21 -4.81
CA ILE A 60 2.52 -2.89 -6.17
C ILE A 60 4.04 -3.01 -6.25
N ARG A 61 4.78 -2.20 -5.47
CA ARG A 61 6.25 -2.20 -5.50
C ARG A 61 6.86 -1.77 -4.18
N SER A 62 8.13 -2.11 -4.00
CA SER A 62 8.96 -1.57 -2.93
C SER A 62 9.50 -0.21 -3.38
N LEU A 63 9.40 0.83 -2.54
CA LEU A 63 10.08 2.10 -2.82
C LEU A 63 11.58 1.94 -2.51
N LYS A 64 12.46 2.74 -3.10
CA LYS A 64 13.90 2.64 -2.84
C LYS A 64 14.28 3.49 -1.64
#